data_AF-A0A8S1PXF4-F1
#
_entry.id   AF-A0A8S1PXF4-F1
#
_cell.length_a   1.000
_cell.length_b   1.000
_cell.length_c   1.000
_cell.angle_alpha   90.00
_cell.angle_beta   90.00
_cell.angle_gamma   90.00
#
_symmetry.space_group_name_H-M   'P 1'
#
loop_
_entity.id
_entity.type
_entity.pdbx_description
1 polymer ?
#
loop_
_entity_poly.entity_id
_entity_poly.type
_entity_poly.pdbx_seq_one_letter_code
_entity_poly.pdbx_strand_id
1 'polypeptide(L)'
;MSTMLYNSVRFMLKPWRPKREIFHFVFSKAMTQTSANKIIFQLRKHIQEKPKVLMLSINSAYGDQTQAQIVAEAFEQAAKNLDAPFYTFIDCYALGSAYYLASYGTEVYANPFSLIGELQVCKRQIGLQNVLEKFKINYSKSKRESILLDAFTKVSEKQLEFINKELQTEFKFALDQIKQNRAGKIKKFEESKIYTAQQALENGLIDEISTFDEILAKKYPKFKSRELTIFKDENAQIIVQGQLQLAIENLLTKFENNYELYLNENAYNDVQEQISELLTNALNNIDIQQSVYDLMMDYLNDFIINSNKY
;
A
#
# COMPACT_ATOMS: atom_id res chain seq x y z
N MET A 1 4.59 -50.70 12.00
CA MET A 1 4.44 -50.14 13.36
C MET A 1 5.12 -48.78 13.56
N SER A 2 6.14 -48.40 12.78
CA SER A 2 6.92 -47.15 12.99
C SER A 2 6.18 -45.84 12.62
N THR A 3 5.33 -45.85 11.60
CA THR A 3 4.60 -44.64 11.15
C THR A 3 3.41 -44.27 12.04
N MET A 4 2.72 -45.24 12.64
CA MET A 4 1.66 -44.98 13.63
C MET A 4 2.24 -44.40 14.92
N LEU A 5 3.35 -44.95 15.44
CA LEU A 5 4.04 -44.42 16.63
C LEU A 5 4.57 -42.99 16.39
N TYR A 6 5.13 -42.71 15.22
CA TYR A 6 5.60 -41.37 14.86
C TYR A 6 4.46 -40.32 14.85
N ASN A 7 3.30 -40.67 14.26
CA ASN A 7 2.15 -39.77 14.23
C ASN A 7 1.50 -39.61 15.62
N SER A 8 1.47 -40.65 16.45
CA SER A 8 0.96 -40.60 17.83
C SER A 8 1.86 -39.76 18.75
N VAL A 9 3.18 -39.87 18.63
CA VAL A 9 4.15 -39.07 19.40
C VAL A 9 4.13 -37.61 18.96
N ARG A 10 3.97 -37.33 17.65
CA ARG A 10 3.80 -35.96 17.13
C ARG A 10 2.51 -35.30 17.63
N PHE A 11 1.46 -36.08 17.87
CA PHE A 11 0.20 -35.57 18.45
C PHE A 11 0.33 -35.28 19.96
N MET A 12 1.13 -36.07 20.69
CA MET A 12 1.44 -35.85 22.11
C MET A 12 2.42 -34.70 22.34
N LEU A 13 3.36 -34.47 21.41
CA LEU A 13 4.31 -33.35 21.43
C LEU A 13 3.80 -32.17 20.59
N LYS A 14 2.52 -31.78 20.75
CA LYS A 14 2.17 -30.39 20.35
C LYS A 14 3.01 -29.48 21.24
N PRO A 15 3.90 -28.62 20.67
CA PRO A 15 4.69 -27.71 21.47
C PRO A 15 3.73 -26.94 22.36
N TRP A 16 4.03 -26.88 23.66
CA TRP A 16 3.28 -26.10 24.64
C TRP A 16 3.13 -24.68 24.08
N ARG A 17 1.92 -24.35 23.59
CA ARG A 17 1.61 -23.01 23.08
C ARG A 17 1.09 -22.20 24.26
N PRO A 18 1.73 -21.07 24.62
CA PRO A 18 1.24 -20.23 25.69
C PRO A 18 -0.22 -19.85 25.43
N LYS A 19 -1.06 -19.96 26.47
CA LYS A 19 -2.49 -19.68 26.37
C LYS A 19 -2.70 -18.19 26.05
N ARG A 20 -3.05 -17.91 24.79
CA ARG A 20 -3.45 -16.63 24.20
C ARG A 20 -2.26 -15.70 23.86
N GLU A 21 -1.87 -15.71 22.59
CA GLU A 21 -0.85 -14.81 22.02
C GLU A 21 -1.50 -13.49 21.52
N ILE A 22 -0.70 -12.42 21.52
CA ILE A 22 -1.03 -11.17 20.82
C ILE A 22 -0.50 -11.30 19.41
N PHE A 23 -1.34 -11.06 18.40
CA PHE A 23 -0.88 -11.10 17.02
C PHE A 23 -0.61 -9.69 16.52
N HIS A 24 0.64 -9.49 16.16
CA HIS A 24 1.15 -8.22 15.68
C HIS A 24 1.46 -8.35 14.20
N PHE A 25 0.66 -7.69 13.38
CA PHE A 25 0.82 -7.64 11.94
C PHE A 25 1.62 -6.40 11.59
N VAL A 26 2.69 -6.54 10.81
CA VAL A 26 3.54 -5.41 10.41
C VAL A 26 3.43 -5.20 8.89
N PHE A 27 3.05 -3.99 8.51
CA PHE A 27 2.84 -3.57 7.13
C PHE A 27 3.67 -2.32 6.79
N SER A 28 4.70 -2.50 5.95
CA SER A 28 5.61 -1.43 5.50
C SER A 28 5.69 -1.36 3.96
N LYS A 29 4.56 -1.18 3.26
CA LYS A 29 4.51 -1.01 1.78
C LYS A 29 3.29 -0.17 1.36
N ALA A 30 3.24 0.26 0.11
CA ALA A 30 2.02 0.84 -0.47
C ALA A 30 0.88 -0.19 -0.52
N MET A 31 -0.36 0.27 -0.30
CA MET A 31 -1.53 -0.61 -0.36
C MET A 31 -1.86 -0.99 -1.82
N THR A 32 -1.52 -2.20 -2.20
CA THR A 32 -1.83 -2.82 -3.51
C THR A 32 -2.62 -4.10 -3.32
N GLN A 33 -3.25 -4.62 -4.38
CA GLN A 33 -3.98 -5.90 -4.35
C GLN A 33 -3.10 -7.03 -3.81
N THR A 34 -1.84 -7.10 -4.25
CA THR A 34 -0.87 -8.10 -3.78
C THR A 34 -0.60 -7.97 -2.28
N SER A 35 -0.43 -6.74 -1.79
CA SER A 35 -0.20 -6.53 -0.36
C SER A 35 -1.42 -6.84 0.49
N ALA A 36 -2.61 -6.40 0.08
CA ALA A 36 -3.85 -6.72 0.76
C ALA A 36 -4.09 -8.23 0.82
N ASN A 37 -3.88 -8.94 -0.29
CA ASN A 37 -4.03 -10.40 -0.34
C ASN A 37 -3.09 -11.09 0.64
N LYS A 38 -1.82 -10.66 0.74
CA LYS A 38 -0.86 -11.22 1.72
C LYS A 38 -1.28 -10.92 3.16
N ILE A 39 -1.75 -9.70 3.43
CA ILE A 39 -2.23 -9.31 4.76
C ILE A 39 -3.44 -10.17 5.16
N ILE A 40 -4.45 -10.26 4.29
CA ILE A 40 -5.67 -11.02 4.52
C ILE A 40 -5.36 -12.51 4.66
N PHE A 41 -4.42 -13.04 3.85
CA PHE A 41 -3.98 -14.42 3.98
C PHE A 41 -3.38 -14.70 5.36
N GLN A 42 -2.47 -13.85 5.85
CA GLN A 42 -1.88 -14.01 7.18
C GLN A 42 -2.95 -13.88 8.27
N LEU A 43 -3.85 -12.92 8.15
CA LEU A 43 -4.96 -12.75 9.07
C LEU A 43 -5.82 -14.02 9.13
N ARG A 44 -6.33 -14.50 7.99
CA ARG A 44 -7.18 -15.71 7.93
C ARG A 44 -6.48 -16.97 8.43
N LYS A 45 -5.19 -17.12 8.13
CA LYS A 45 -4.38 -18.26 8.57
C LYS A 45 -4.25 -18.30 10.09
N HIS A 46 -4.03 -17.15 10.71
CA HIS A 46 -3.72 -17.09 12.12
C HIS A 46 -4.95 -16.84 13.00
N ILE A 47 -6.02 -16.23 12.49
CA ILE A 47 -7.21 -15.89 13.30
C ILE A 47 -7.87 -17.11 13.98
N GLN A 48 -7.72 -18.31 13.40
CA GLN A 48 -8.20 -19.57 13.98
C GLN A 48 -7.53 -19.93 15.31
N GLU A 49 -6.35 -19.36 15.60
CA GLU A 49 -5.65 -19.50 16.88
C GLU A 49 -6.29 -18.66 18.00
N LYS A 50 -7.33 -17.87 17.67
CA LYS A 50 -8.11 -17.02 18.59
C LYS A 50 -7.20 -16.09 19.43
N PRO A 51 -6.45 -15.20 18.76
CA PRO A 51 -5.61 -14.22 19.46
C PRO A 51 -6.44 -13.36 20.39
N LYS A 52 -5.79 -12.92 21.48
CA LYS A 52 -6.45 -12.08 22.50
C LYS A 52 -6.62 -10.63 22.08
N VAL A 53 -5.75 -10.19 21.19
CA VAL A 53 -5.62 -8.82 20.70
C VAL A 53 -5.10 -8.92 19.29
N LEU A 54 -5.66 -8.11 18.40
CA LEU A 54 -5.11 -7.86 17.08
C LEU A 54 -4.39 -6.51 17.13
N MET A 55 -3.13 -6.50 16.72
CA MET A 55 -2.32 -5.28 16.60
C MET A 55 -1.82 -5.16 15.16
N LEU A 56 -1.93 -3.99 14.56
CA LEU A 56 -1.47 -3.73 13.19
C LEU A 56 -0.56 -2.49 13.18
N SER A 57 0.73 -2.71 12.95
CA SER A 57 1.70 -1.64 12.66
C SER A 57 1.66 -1.27 11.18
N ILE A 58 1.57 0.04 10.93
CA ILE A 58 1.39 0.66 9.63
C ILE A 58 2.55 1.63 9.41
N ASN A 59 3.30 1.39 8.34
CA ASN A 59 4.28 2.29 7.77
C ASN A 59 4.01 2.41 6.28
N SER A 60 3.01 3.22 5.93
CA SER A 60 2.49 3.25 4.56
C SER A 60 1.91 4.61 4.22
N ALA A 61 2.15 5.02 2.99
CA ALA A 61 1.62 6.23 2.42
C ALA A 61 1.00 5.82 1.10
N TYR A 62 -0.24 6.26 0.90
CA TYR A 62 -0.94 6.05 -0.35
C TYR A 62 -1.15 4.56 -0.69
N GLY A 63 -1.74 4.33 -1.86
CA GLY A 63 -2.16 3.02 -2.32
C GLY A 63 -3.65 2.99 -2.58
N ASP A 64 -4.11 1.89 -3.13
CA ASP A 64 -5.49 1.66 -3.53
C ASP A 64 -6.42 1.66 -2.31
N GLN A 65 -7.40 2.58 -2.33
CA GLN A 65 -8.38 2.75 -1.27
C GLN A 65 -9.28 1.54 -1.09
N THR A 66 -9.62 0.86 -2.19
CA THR A 66 -10.44 -0.37 -2.15
C THR A 66 -9.68 -1.44 -1.38
N GLN A 67 -8.38 -1.59 -1.63
CA GLN A 67 -7.55 -2.54 -0.92
C GLN A 67 -7.41 -2.19 0.57
N ALA A 68 -7.28 -0.91 0.91
CA ALA A 68 -7.26 -0.47 2.30
C ALA A 68 -8.59 -0.79 3.01
N GLN A 69 -9.73 -0.59 2.34
CA GLN A 69 -11.05 -0.95 2.85
C GLN A 69 -11.21 -2.45 3.09
N ILE A 70 -10.83 -3.29 2.13
CA ILE A 70 -10.92 -4.74 2.28
C ILE A 70 -10.09 -5.21 3.49
N VAL A 71 -8.88 -4.68 3.65
CA VAL A 71 -8.02 -5.02 4.81
C VAL A 71 -8.65 -4.53 6.11
N ALA A 72 -9.11 -3.28 6.15
CA ALA A 72 -9.70 -2.66 7.33
C ALA A 72 -10.93 -3.43 7.82
N GLU A 73 -11.88 -3.72 6.94
CA GLU A 73 -13.08 -4.49 7.24
C GLU A 73 -12.74 -5.92 7.68
N ALA A 74 -11.73 -6.55 7.07
CA ALA A 74 -11.31 -7.89 7.47
C ALA A 74 -10.77 -7.92 8.91
N PHE A 75 -9.95 -6.93 9.30
CA PHE A 75 -9.48 -6.82 10.69
C PHE A 75 -10.60 -6.48 11.66
N GLU A 76 -11.49 -5.56 11.30
CA GLU A 76 -12.63 -5.17 12.14
C GLU A 76 -13.57 -6.36 12.37
N GLN A 77 -13.94 -7.09 11.32
CA GLN A 77 -14.76 -8.30 11.42
C GLN A 77 -14.07 -9.39 12.23
N ALA A 78 -12.76 -9.59 12.02
CA ALA A 78 -11.99 -10.56 12.78
C ALA A 78 -11.95 -10.22 14.28
N ALA A 79 -11.76 -8.95 14.62
CA ALA A 79 -11.78 -8.45 15.99
C ALA A 79 -13.15 -8.65 16.64
N LYS A 80 -14.24 -8.27 15.95
CA LYS A 80 -15.63 -8.48 16.40
C LYS A 80 -15.94 -9.95 16.64
N ASN A 81 -15.57 -10.84 15.71
CA ASN A 81 -15.81 -12.28 15.83
C ASN A 81 -15.04 -12.94 16.99
N LEU A 82 -13.90 -12.37 17.38
CA LEU A 82 -13.10 -12.85 18.49
C LEU A 82 -13.45 -12.21 19.83
N ASP A 83 -14.28 -11.17 19.84
CA ASP A 83 -14.46 -10.28 21.00
C ASP A 83 -13.09 -9.79 21.53
N ALA A 84 -12.23 -9.37 20.58
CA ALA A 84 -10.85 -8.95 20.85
C ALA A 84 -10.64 -7.49 20.43
N PRO A 85 -9.86 -6.69 21.19
CA PRO A 85 -9.49 -5.36 20.77
C PRO A 85 -8.61 -5.39 19.51
N PHE A 86 -8.83 -4.41 18.64
CA PHE A 86 -8.02 -4.16 17.46
C PHE A 86 -7.31 -2.81 17.60
N TYR A 87 -5.98 -2.84 17.69
CA TYR A 87 -5.15 -1.65 17.83
C TYR A 87 -4.33 -1.42 16.58
N THR A 88 -4.19 -0.16 16.18
CA THR A 88 -3.34 0.25 15.07
C THR A 88 -2.20 1.12 15.58
N PHE A 89 -1.01 0.92 15.02
CA PHE A 89 0.20 1.63 15.37
C PHE A 89 0.77 2.28 14.12
N ILE A 90 1.06 3.58 14.18
CA ILE A 90 1.66 4.32 13.08
C ILE A 90 3.14 4.48 13.36
N ASP A 91 3.97 3.74 12.62
CA ASP A 91 5.40 3.62 12.91
C ASP A 91 6.19 4.86 12.45
N CYS A 92 6.20 5.15 11.14
CA CYS A 92 6.82 6.37 10.60
C CYS A 92 5.78 7.26 9.92
N TYR A 93 4.87 6.66 9.14
CA TYR A 93 3.81 7.42 8.49
C TYR A 93 2.57 6.57 8.18
N ALA A 94 1.42 7.22 8.23
CA ALA A 94 0.15 6.73 7.74
C ALA A 94 -0.56 7.87 7.01
N LEU A 95 -0.46 7.87 5.67
CA LEU A 95 -1.02 8.91 4.81
C LEU A 95 -2.06 8.35 3.83
N GLY A 96 -3.13 9.10 3.58
CA GLY A 96 -4.21 8.71 2.65
C GLY A 96 -4.92 7.43 3.07
N SER A 97 -4.95 6.44 2.17
CA SER A 97 -5.57 5.14 2.39
C SER A 97 -4.96 4.35 3.57
N ALA A 98 -3.70 4.63 3.94
CA ALA A 98 -3.08 4.05 5.13
C ALA A 98 -3.66 4.61 6.43
N TYR A 99 -3.94 5.92 6.51
CA TYR A 99 -4.62 6.50 7.68
C TYR A 99 -6.09 6.06 7.74
N TYR A 100 -6.75 5.93 6.59
CA TYR A 100 -8.07 5.32 6.50
C TYR A 100 -8.08 3.94 7.19
N LEU A 101 -7.15 3.05 6.86
CA LEU A 101 -6.98 1.76 7.53
C LEU A 101 -6.66 1.91 9.02
N ALA A 102 -5.73 2.80 9.38
CA ALA A 102 -5.37 3.04 10.78
C ALA A 102 -6.57 3.44 11.63
N SER A 103 -7.51 4.22 11.06
CA SER A 103 -8.69 4.72 11.77
C SER A 103 -9.63 3.62 12.28
N TYR A 104 -9.61 2.41 11.68
CA TYR A 104 -10.41 1.27 12.11
C TYR A 104 -9.93 0.64 13.42
N GLY A 105 -8.73 1.00 13.89
CA GLY A 105 -8.28 0.62 15.23
C GLY A 105 -9.20 1.21 16.30
N THR A 106 -9.65 0.36 17.23
CA THR A 106 -10.37 0.81 18.45
C THR A 106 -9.55 1.84 19.22
N GLU A 107 -8.23 1.64 19.24
CA GLU A 107 -7.25 2.63 19.64
C GLU A 107 -6.15 2.74 18.58
N VAL A 108 -5.78 3.98 18.27
CA VAL A 108 -4.78 4.35 17.27
C VAL A 108 -3.60 5.00 17.98
N TYR A 109 -2.43 4.40 17.87
CA TYR A 109 -1.19 4.91 18.45
C TYR A 109 -0.25 5.40 17.37
N ALA A 110 0.62 6.33 17.70
CA ALA A 110 1.68 6.76 16.80
C ALA A 110 2.99 6.97 17.55
N ASN A 111 4.12 6.69 16.88
CA ASN A 111 5.41 7.09 17.40
C ASN A 111 5.55 8.63 17.43
N PRO A 112 6.43 9.19 18.27
CA PRO A 112 6.57 10.65 18.44
C PRO A 112 6.86 11.44 17.16
N PHE A 113 7.56 10.82 16.20
CA PHE A 113 7.97 11.46 14.94
C PHE A 113 7.09 11.05 13.75
N SER A 114 5.99 10.33 14.00
CA SER A 114 5.13 9.87 12.93
C SER A 114 4.40 11.00 12.22
N LEU A 115 4.15 10.80 10.92
CA LEU A 115 3.32 11.66 10.08
C LEU A 115 1.97 10.99 9.80
N ILE A 116 0.88 11.72 10.06
CA ILE A 116 -0.48 11.20 10.03
C ILE A 116 -1.37 12.11 9.20
N GLY A 117 -2.31 11.55 8.43
CA GLY A 117 -3.38 12.32 7.78
C GLY A 117 -3.22 12.38 6.27
N GLU A 118 -3.36 13.57 5.68
CA GLU A 118 -3.38 13.80 4.24
C GLU A 118 -4.28 12.79 3.50
N LEU A 119 -5.59 12.92 3.73
CA LEU A 119 -6.56 12.12 2.99
C LEU A 119 -6.54 12.58 1.52
N GLN A 120 -5.92 11.76 0.68
CA GLN A 120 -5.89 11.96 -0.76
C GLN A 120 -6.31 10.68 -1.46
N VAL A 121 -7.18 10.84 -2.45
CA VAL A 121 -7.55 9.78 -3.38
C VAL A 121 -7.14 10.27 -4.76
N CYS A 122 -6.20 9.57 -5.38
CA CYS A 122 -5.70 9.91 -6.71
C CYS A 122 -5.53 8.67 -7.56
N LYS A 123 -5.75 8.81 -8.86
CA LYS A 123 -5.39 7.82 -9.88
C LYS A 123 -4.20 8.34 -10.66
N ARG A 124 -3.15 7.53 -10.74
CA ARG A 124 -1.93 7.84 -11.50
C ARG A 124 -1.89 6.97 -12.74
N GLN A 125 -1.57 7.57 -13.88
CA GLN A 125 -1.40 6.87 -15.15
C GLN A 125 -0.13 7.37 -15.82
N ILE A 126 0.65 6.45 -16.38
CA ILE A 126 1.79 6.76 -17.23
C ILE A 126 1.31 6.83 -18.68
N GLY A 127 1.58 7.95 -19.36
CA GLY A 127 1.34 8.10 -20.79
C GLY A 127 2.57 7.67 -21.59
N LEU A 128 2.40 6.75 -22.53
CA LEU A 128 3.46 6.17 -23.37
C LEU A 128 3.31 6.54 -24.85
N GLN A 129 2.37 7.44 -25.19
CA GLN A 129 2.16 7.89 -26.56
C GLN A 129 3.46 8.41 -27.22
N ASN A 130 4.22 9.25 -26.51
CA ASN A 130 5.48 9.80 -27.02
C ASN A 130 6.55 8.71 -27.25
N VAL A 131 6.51 7.62 -26.48
CA VAL A 131 7.40 6.48 -26.66
C VAL A 131 7.05 5.76 -27.96
N LEU A 132 5.76 5.47 -28.19
CA LEU A 132 5.30 4.86 -29.43
C LEU A 132 5.67 5.70 -30.67
N GLU A 133 5.48 7.02 -30.59
CA GLU A 133 5.85 7.95 -31.66
C GLU A 133 7.36 7.91 -31.96
N LYS A 134 8.21 7.91 -30.92
CA LYS A 134 9.68 7.83 -31.07
C LYS A 134 10.13 6.53 -31.73
N PHE A 135 9.49 5.41 -31.40
CA PHE A 135 9.81 4.09 -31.97
C PHE A 135 9.01 3.77 -33.24
N LYS A 136 8.20 4.72 -33.74
CA LYS A 136 7.34 4.54 -34.93
C LYS A 136 6.40 3.33 -34.81
N ILE A 137 5.96 3.02 -33.60
CA ILE A 137 5.01 1.94 -33.32
C ILE A 137 3.60 2.51 -33.45
N ASN A 138 2.79 1.93 -34.33
CA ASN A 138 1.41 2.35 -34.52
C ASN A 138 0.49 1.61 -33.54
N TYR A 139 -0.12 2.34 -32.61
CA TYR A 139 -1.17 1.84 -31.73
C TYR A 139 -2.52 2.39 -32.20
N SER A 140 -3.48 1.50 -32.48
CA SER A 140 -4.82 1.88 -32.89
C SER A 140 -5.85 1.09 -32.10
N LYS A 141 -6.98 1.73 -31.79
CA LYS A 141 -8.04 1.15 -30.96
C LYS A 141 -9.34 1.09 -31.75
N SER A 142 -10.12 0.03 -31.54
CA SER A 142 -11.45 -0.08 -32.14
C SER A 142 -12.40 0.99 -31.57
N LYS A 143 -13.29 1.53 -32.43
CA LYS A 143 -14.20 2.65 -32.08
C LYS A 143 -15.16 2.36 -30.90
N ARG A 144 -15.29 1.09 -30.47
CA ARG A 144 -16.18 0.65 -29.37
C ARG A 144 -15.45 0.37 -28.05
N GLU A 145 -14.12 0.39 -28.02
CA GLU A 145 -13.37 0.12 -26.79
C GLU A 145 -13.16 1.41 -25.98
N SER A 146 -14.03 1.66 -25.02
CA SER A 146 -13.78 2.65 -23.97
C SER A 146 -12.88 2.05 -22.88
N ILE A 147 -11.59 1.90 -23.17
CA ILE A 147 -10.57 1.62 -22.13
C ILE A 147 -10.28 2.92 -21.37
N LEU A 148 -10.67 2.97 -20.09
CA LEU A 148 -10.29 4.02 -19.15
C LEU A 148 -8.79 3.93 -18.84
N LEU A 149 -8.13 5.09 -18.75
CA LEU A 149 -6.71 5.19 -18.40
C LEU A 149 -5.77 4.33 -19.27
N ASP A 150 -6.03 4.25 -20.57
CA ASP A 150 -5.17 3.56 -21.52
C ASP A 150 -3.83 4.30 -21.70
N ALA A 151 -2.73 3.68 -21.28
CA ALA A 151 -1.38 4.24 -21.31
C ALA A 151 -0.93 4.72 -22.69
N PHE A 152 -1.47 4.16 -23.76
CA PHE A 152 -1.03 4.45 -25.12
C PHE A 152 -1.84 5.55 -25.81
N THR A 153 -2.92 6.01 -25.19
CA THR A 153 -3.78 7.06 -25.74
C THR A 153 -3.86 8.26 -24.81
N LYS A 154 -4.07 9.45 -25.40
CA LYS A 154 -4.33 10.66 -24.63
C LYS A 154 -5.65 10.51 -23.88
N VAL A 155 -5.62 10.79 -22.58
CA VAL A 155 -6.84 10.82 -21.76
C VAL A 155 -7.72 11.98 -22.23
N SER A 156 -8.96 11.66 -22.61
CA SER A 156 -9.94 12.66 -23.02
C SER A 156 -10.49 13.46 -21.83
N GLU A 157 -10.94 14.69 -22.08
CA GLU A 157 -11.58 15.54 -21.05
C GLU A 157 -12.78 14.83 -20.39
N LYS A 158 -13.61 14.15 -21.19
CA LYS A 158 -14.74 13.36 -20.69
C LYS A 158 -14.31 12.23 -19.75
N GLN A 159 -13.19 11.57 -20.03
CA GLN A 159 -12.64 10.55 -19.12
C GLN A 159 -12.12 11.18 -17.84
N LEU A 160 -11.43 12.32 -17.92
CA LEU A 160 -10.95 13.06 -16.74
C LEU A 160 -12.12 13.52 -15.85
N GLU A 161 -13.18 14.07 -16.43
CA GLU A 161 -14.39 14.45 -15.69
C GLU A 161 -15.02 13.26 -14.96
N PHE A 162 -15.16 12.13 -15.66
CA PHE A 162 -15.66 10.89 -15.06
C PHE A 162 -14.78 10.44 -13.90
N ILE A 163 -13.47 10.37 -14.09
CA ILE A 163 -12.51 9.95 -13.06
C ILE A 163 -12.55 10.89 -11.85
N ASN A 164 -12.58 12.20 -12.08
CA ASN A 164 -12.61 13.19 -10.99
C ASN A 164 -13.90 13.07 -10.16
N LYS A 165 -15.05 12.81 -10.80
CA LYS A 165 -16.31 12.58 -10.10
C LYS A 165 -16.28 11.32 -9.24
N GLU A 166 -15.70 10.24 -9.77
CA GLU A 166 -15.50 9.00 -9.01
C GLU A 166 -14.57 9.23 -7.81
N LEU A 167 -13.42 9.89 -8.02
CA LEU A 167 -12.47 10.22 -6.95
C LEU A 167 -13.09 11.07 -5.85
N GLN A 168 -13.94 12.06 -6.20
CA GLN A 168 -14.66 12.86 -5.21
C GLN A 168 -15.64 12.02 -4.37
N THR A 169 -16.27 11.02 -4.98
CA THR A 169 -17.20 10.12 -4.28
C THR A 169 -16.45 9.22 -3.32
N GLU A 170 -15.37 8.61 -3.79
CA GLU A 170 -14.47 7.77 -3.01
C GLU A 170 -13.85 8.53 -1.83
N PHE A 171 -13.40 9.77 -2.08
CA PHE A 171 -12.89 10.66 -1.05
C PHE A 171 -13.91 10.96 0.05
N LYS A 172 -15.15 11.34 -0.34
CA LYS A 172 -16.23 11.62 0.64
C LYS A 172 -16.54 10.39 1.48
N PHE A 173 -16.65 9.22 0.86
CA PHE A 173 -16.87 7.97 1.55
C PHE A 173 -15.75 7.67 2.57
N ALA A 174 -14.49 7.83 2.15
CA ALA A 174 -13.34 7.61 3.01
C ALA A 174 -13.33 8.56 4.22
N LEU A 175 -13.63 9.84 3.98
CA LEU A 175 -13.71 10.87 5.02
C LEU A 175 -14.83 10.57 6.03
N ASP A 176 -16.00 10.20 5.54
CA ASP A 176 -17.16 9.89 6.39
C ASP A 176 -16.85 8.68 7.28
N GLN A 177 -16.17 7.66 6.76
CA GLN A 177 -15.76 6.52 7.58
C GLN A 177 -14.70 6.85 8.61
N ILE A 178 -13.71 7.67 8.29
CA ILE A 178 -12.74 8.15 9.28
C ILE A 178 -13.47 8.88 10.43
N LYS A 179 -14.45 9.74 10.09
CA LYS A 179 -15.25 10.46 11.08
C LYS A 179 -16.11 9.52 11.94
N GLN A 180 -16.66 8.46 11.35
CA GLN A 180 -17.43 7.45 12.08
C GLN A 180 -16.54 6.64 13.02
N ASN A 181 -15.40 6.13 12.52
CA ASN A 181 -14.45 5.34 13.31
C ASN A 181 -13.87 6.11 14.49
N ARG A 182 -13.69 7.42 14.32
CA ARG A 182 -13.16 8.35 15.33
C ARG A 182 -14.24 9.24 15.93
N ALA A 183 -15.50 8.79 15.92
CA ALA A 183 -16.64 9.57 16.41
C ALA A 183 -16.42 10.02 17.85
N GLY A 184 -16.68 11.31 18.11
CA GLY A 184 -16.46 11.93 19.43
C GLY A 184 -15.01 12.23 19.78
N LYS A 185 -14.02 11.81 18.96
CA LYS A 185 -12.60 12.08 19.17
C LYS A 185 -12.08 13.20 18.28
N ILE A 186 -12.46 13.21 17.00
CA ILE A 186 -11.99 14.23 16.04
C ILE A 186 -12.52 15.61 16.42
N LYS A 187 -11.60 16.56 16.63
CA LYS A 187 -11.91 17.98 16.86
C LYS A 187 -11.82 18.78 15.56
N LYS A 188 -10.74 18.57 14.81
CA LYS A 188 -10.50 19.20 13.51
C LYS A 188 -9.77 18.21 12.61
N PHE A 189 -10.25 18.07 11.38
CA PHE A 189 -9.56 17.28 10.37
C PHE A 189 -9.58 18.03 9.04
N GLU A 190 -8.50 18.73 8.77
CA GLU A 190 -8.16 19.30 7.47
C GLU A 190 -7.65 18.18 6.56
N GLU A 191 -8.38 17.93 5.49
CA GLU A 191 -8.25 16.75 4.63
C GLU A 191 -6.88 16.67 3.95
N SER A 192 -6.36 17.78 3.43
CA SER A 192 -5.08 17.85 2.71
C SER A 192 -3.87 18.08 3.61
N LYS A 193 -4.03 18.00 4.94
CA LYS A 193 -2.98 18.34 5.89
C LYS A 193 -2.28 17.10 6.42
N ILE A 194 -0.95 17.15 6.46
CA ILE A 194 -0.12 16.23 7.24
C ILE A 194 -0.02 16.76 8.67
N TYR A 195 -0.22 15.87 9.64
CA TYR A 195 -0.12 16.14 11.06
C TYR A 195 1.10 15.42 11.64
N THR A 196 1.84 16.09 12.51
CA THR A 196 2.78 15.39 13.41
C THR A 196 2.00 14.57 14.44
N ALA A 197 2.63 13.61 15.11
CA ALA A 197 2.00 12.83 16.17
C ALA A 197 1.33 13.71 17.25
N GLN A 198 2.01 14.79 17.66
CA GLN A 198 1.46 15.76 18.62
C GLN A 198 0.20 16.45 18.10
N GLN A 199 0.23 16.96 16.87
CA GLN A 199 -0.93 17.60 16.27
C GLN A 199 -2.07 16.60 16.05
N ALA A 200 -1.75 15.38 15.63
CA ALA A 200 -2.73 14.31 15.44
C ALA A 200 -3.45 13.96 16.75
N LEU A 201 -2.71 13.91 17.86
CA LEU A 201 -3.27 13.67 19.20
C LEU A 201 -4.21 14.83 19.61
N GLU A 202 -3.74 16.08 19.47
CA GLU A 202 -4.52 17.26 19.83
C GLU A 202 -5.85 17.34 19.06
N ASN A 203 -5.83 16.93 17.80
CA ASN A 203 -6.97 16.91 16.87
C ASN A 203 -7.82 15.62 16.94
N GLY A 204 -7.40 14.62 17.72
CA GLY A 204 -8.14 13.37 17.93
C GLY A 204 -7.99 12.33 16.82
N LEU A 205 -7.01 12.51 15.91
CA LEU A 205 -6.67 11.57 14.85
C LEU A 205 -6.03 10.29 15.40
N ILE A 206 -5.32 10.41 16.53
CA ILE A 206 -4.76 9.29 17.31
C ILE A 206 -5.21 9.41 18.76
N ASP A 207 -5.01 8.35 19.54
CA ASP A 207 -5.40 8.26 20.96
C ASP A 207 -4.23 8.50 21.91
N GLU A 208 -3.03 8.02 21.55
CA GLU A 208 -1.84 8.16 22.40
C GLU A 208 -0.56 8.13 21.54
N ILE A 209 0.43 8.91 21.95
CA ILE A 209 1.78 8.87 21.36
C ILE A 209 2.56 7.82 22.14
N SER A 210 2.79 6.66 21.52
CA SER A 210 3.46 5.53 22.16
C SER A 210 3.90 4.52 21.13
N THR A 211 4.94 3.76 21.47
CA THR A 211 5.43 2.65 20.63
C THR A 211 4.62 1.38 20.84
N PHE A 212 4.72 0.43 19.90
CA PHE A 212 4.16 -0.91 20.07
C PHE A 212 4.61 -1.58 21.37
N ASP A 213 5.91 -1.53 21.67
CA ASP A 213 6.49 -2.19 22.85
C ASP A 213 6.01 -1.55 24.16
N GLU A 214 5.87 -0.23 24.19
CA GLU A 214 5.32 0.49 25.35
C GLU A 214 3.88 0.07 25.62
N ILE A 215 3.01 0.02 24.60
CA ILE A 215 1.61 -0.41 24.77
C ILE A 215 1.53 -1.89 25.13
N LEU A 216 2.38 -2.74 24.55
CA LEU A 216 2.48 -4.16 24.91
C LEU A 216 2.86 -4.33 26.39
N ALA A 217 3.87 -3.61 26.87
CA ALA A 217 4.30 -3.65 28.26
C ALA A 217 3.25 -3.05 29.21
N LYS A 218 2.61 -1.94 28.83
CA LYS A 218 1.61 -1.21 29.62
C LYS A 218 0.30 -1.98 29.77
N LYS A 219 -0.25 -2.50 28.68
CA LYS A 219 -1.58 -3.15 28.66
C LYS A 219 -1.53 -4.67 28.80
N TYR A 220 -0.43 -5.29 28.39
CA TYR A 220 -0.33 -6.74 28.26
C TYR A 220 0.99 -7.34 28.80
N PRO A 221 1.46 -6.98 30.00
CA PRO A 221 2.79 -7.36 30.52
C PRO A 221 3.02 -8.88 30.68
N LYS A 222 1.95 -9.69 30.67
CA LYS A 222 2.01 -11.15 30.85
C LYS A 222 1.85 -11.92 29.52
N PHE A 223 1.66 -11.22 28.41
CA PHE A 223 1.41 -11.83 27.12
C PHE A 223 2.66 -11.74 26.24
N LYS A 224 2.88 -12.79 25.44
CA LYS A 224 3.86 -12.75 24.37
C LYS A 224 3.18 -12.28 23.09
N SER A 225 3.81 -11.36 22.38
CA SER A 225 3.45 -11.03 21.01
C SER A 225 4.09 -12.03 20.05
N ARG A 226 3.35 -12.33 18.99
CA ARG A 226 3.87 -13.02 17.81
C ARG A 226 3.80 -12.03 16.66
N GLU A 227 4.98 -11.58 16.25
CA GLU A 227 5.11 -10.74 15.07
C GLU A 227 4.88 -11.59 13.81
N LEU A 228 3.99 -11.09 12.96
CA LEU A 228 3.66 -11.63 11.66
C LEU A 228 4.05 -10.56 10.65
N THR A 229 5.35 -10.47 10.37
CA THR A 229 5.90 -9.56 9.36
C THR A 229 5.39 -9.97 7.99
N ILE A 230 4.56 -9.14 7.37
CA ILE A 230 3.91 -9.45 6.08
C ILE A 230 4.84 -9.04 4.92
N PHE A 231 5.56 -7.95 5.15
CA PHE A 231 6.63 -7.46 4.31
C PHE A 231 7.79 -7.06 5.20
N LYS A 232 8.93 -7.73 5.03
CA LYS A 232 10.20 -7.22 5.54
C LYS A 232 10.65 -6.18 4.52
N ASP A 233 11.00 -4.98 4.97
CA ASP A 233 11.58 -3.98 4.07
C ASP A 233 12.83 -4.58 3.44
N GLU A 234 12.75 -4.82 2.14
CA GLU A 234 13.93 -4.78 1.29
C GLU A 234 13.85 -3.38 0.70
N ASN A 235 14.77 -2.50 1.13
CA ASN A 235 15.08 -1.13 0.70
C ASN A 235 14.02 -0.35 -0.09
N ALA A 236 13.79 0.93 0.25
CA ALA A 236 12.95 1.85 -0.56
C ALA A 236 13.28 1.87 -2.07
N GLN A 237 14.52 1.54 -2.47
CA GLN A 237 14.92 1.27 -3.86
C GLN A 237 14.06 0.19 -4.54
N ILE A 238 13.68 -0.87 -3.83
CA ILE A 238 12.89 -2.01 -4.33
C ILE A 238 11.40 -1.67 -4.46
N ILE A 239 10.89 -0.65 -3.75
CA ILE A 239 9.50 -0.19 -3.95
C ILE A 239 9.38 0.56 -5.28
N VAL A 240 10.32 1.46 -5.57
CA VAL A 240 10.38 2.17 -6.86
C VAL A 240 10.72 1.22 -7.99
N GLN A 241 11.71 0.34 -7.82
CA GLN A 241 12.02 -0.72 -8.78
C GLN A 241 10.84 -1.69 -8.96
N GLY A 242 10.11 -2.03 -7.90
CA GLY A 242 8.95 -2.91 -7.97
C GLY A 242 7.75 -2.27 -8.69
N GLN A 243 7.53 -0.96 -8.52
CA GLN A 243 6.52 -0.22 -9.30
C GLN A 243 6.92 -0.11 -10.78
N LEU A 244 8.20 0.12 -11.05
CA LEU A 244 8.74 0.17 -12.41
C LEU A 244 8.68 -1.21 -13.07
N GLN A 245 9.04 -2.26 -12.35
CA GLN A 245 9.00 -3.65 -12.81
C GLN A 245 7.57 -4.11 -13.07
N LEU A 246 6.60 -3.77 -12.23
CA LEU A 246 5.18 -4.05 -12.50
C LEU A 246 4.65 -3.29 -13.72
N ALA A 247 5.10 -2.05 -13.93
CA ALA A 247 4.75 -1.30 -15.13
C ALA A 247 5.33 -1.97 -16.38
N ILE A 248 6.58 -2.45 -16.29
CA ILE A 248 7.29 -3.18 -17.35
C ILE A 248 6.63 -4.53 -17.65
N GLU A 249 6.33 -5.35 -16.65
CA GLU A 249 5.68 -6.65 -16.83
C GLU A 249 4.31 -6.50 -17.51
N ASN A 250 3.53 -5.50 -17.09
CA ASN A 250 2.27 -5.18 -17.75
C ASN A 250 2.43 -4.72 -19.20
N LEU A 251 3.55 -4.08 -19.55
CA LEU A 251 3.85 -3.71 -20.93
C LEU A 251 4.30 -4.92 -21.74
N LEU A 252 5.16 -5.78 -21.19
CA LEU A 252 5.60 -7.02 -21.82
C LEU A 252 4.41 -7.92 -22.08
N THR A 253 3.58 -8.23 -21.08
CA THR A 253 2.39 -9.07 -21.25
C THR A 253 1.40 -8.49 -22.27
N LYS A 254 1.27 -7.15 -22.37
CA LYS A 254 0.44 -6.53 -23.42
C LYS A 254 1.09 -6.59 -24.80
N PHE A 255 2.41 -6.62 -24.87
CA PHE A 255 3.16 -6.80 -26.11
C PHE A 255 3.04 -8.25 -26.59
N GLU A 256 3.27 -9.23 -25.71
CA GLU A 256 3.12 -10.66 -25.97
C GLU A 256 1.73 -10.99 -26.55
N ASN A 257 0.66 -10.53 -25.88
CA ASN A 257 -0.72 -10.79 -26.30
C ASN A 257 -1.14 -10.11 -27.62
N ASN A 258 -0.44 -9.04 -28.05
CA ASN A 258 -0.78 -8.31 -29.28
C ASN A 258 0.08 -8.72 -30.49
N TYR A 259 1.25 -9.33 -30.27
CA TYR A 259 2.23 -9.60 -31.34
C TYR A 259 2.48 -11.08 -31.64
N GLU A 260 1.97 -12.03 -30.84
CA GLU A 260 1.95 -13.47 -31.18
C GLU A 260 1.28 -13.75 -32.53
N LEU A 261 0.40 -12.85 -33.01
CA LEU A 261 -0.32 -12.99 -34.27
C LEU A 261 0.41 -12.43 -35.51
N TYR A 262 1.54 -11.73 -35.36
CA TYR A 262 2.09 -10.91 -36.47
C TYR A 262 3.62 -10.94 -36.66
N LEU A 263 4.39 -11.61 -35.80
CA LEU A 263 5.86 -11.68 -35.93
C LEU A 263 6.34 -13.13 -36.10
N ASN A 264 7.35 -13.33 -36.96
CA ASN A 264 8.16 -14.54 -37.01
C ASN A 264 8.90 -14.69 -35.66
N GLU A 265 9.01 -15.91 -35.10
CA GLU A 265 9.69 -16.23 -33.83
C GLU A 265 11.03 -15.50 -33.66
N ASN A 266 11.81 -15.35 -34.73
CA ASN A 266 13.11 -14.66 -34.66
C ASN A 266 12.98 -13.14 -34.42
N ALA A 267 12.01 -12.48 -35.04
CA ALA A 267 11.78 -11.04 -34.83
C ALA A 267 11.13 -10.75 -33.46
N TYR A 268 10.36 -11.70 -32.94
CA TYR A 268 9.81 -11.64 -31.59
C TYR A 268 10.91 -11.73 -30.52
N ASN A 269 11.86 -12.66 -30.68
CA ASN A 269 12.98 -12.83 -29.77
C ASN A 269 13.93 -11.61 -29.79
N ASP A 270 14.24 -11.06 -30.96
CA ASP A 270 15.09 -9.86 -31.09
C ASP A 270 14.48 -8.64 -30.39
N VAL A 271 13.16 -8.45 -30.49
CA VAL A 271 12.46 -7.34 -29.83
C VAL A 271 12.39 -7.55 -28.32
N GLN A 272 12.16 -8.77 -27.84
CA GLN A 272 12.21 -9.08 -26.41
C GLN A 272 13.60 -8.86 -25.81
N GLU A 273 14.65 -9.23 -26.54
CA GLU A 273 16.04 -9.04 -26.11
C GLU A 273 16.39 -7.55 -26.04
N GLN A 274 16.05 -6.77 -27.08
CA GLN A 274 16.27 -5.32 -27.08
C GLN A 274 15.49 -4.58 -25.99
N ILE A 275 14.23 -4.97 -25.74
CA ILE A 275 13.44 -4.39 -24.66
C ILE A 275 14.05 -4.77 -23.30
N SER A 276 14.41 -6.04 -23.09
CA SER A 276 15.06 -6.47 -21.84
C SER A 276 16.39 -5.77 -21.60
N GLU A 277 17.18 -5.55 -22.65
CA GLU A 277 18.49 -4.88 -22.56
C GLU A 277 18.32 -3.38 -22.28
N LEU A 278 17.38 -2.69 -22.94
CA LEU A 278 17.04 -1.30 -22.66
C LEU A 278 16.52 -1.11 -21.23
N LEU A 279 15.71 -2.05 -20.74
CA LEU A 279 15.16 -2.02 -19.39
C LEU A 279 16.22 -2.34 -18.34
N THR A 280 17.11 -3.29 -18.61
CA THR A 280 18.25 -3.61 -17.73
C THR A 280 19.21 -2.43 -17.65
N ASN A 281 19.49 -1.78 -18.78
CA ASN A 281 20.31 -0.57 -18.82
C ASN A 281 19.64 0.63 -18.15
N ALA A 282 18.32 0.79 -18.28
CA ALA A 282 17.58 1.82 -17.56
C ALA A 282 17.59 1.56 -16.04
N LEU A 283 17.40 0.31 -15.60
CA LEU A 283 17.44 -0.06 -14.19
C LEU A 283 18.84 0.08 -13.58
N ASN A 284 19.90 -0.20 -14.36
CA ASN A 284 21.30 -0.12 -13.90
C ASN A 284 21.87 1.32 -13.92
N ASN A 285 21.36 2.21 -14.78
CA ASN A 285 21.83 3.60 -14.87
C ASN A 285 21.09 4.57 -13.96
N ILE A 286 20.05 4.13 -13.23
CA ILE A 286 19.44 4.95 -12.20
C ILE A 286 20.33 4.87 -10.96
N ASP A 287 21.33 5.73 -10.87
CA ASP A 287 21.96 6.04 -9.59
C ASP A 287 20.95 6.90 -8.81
N ILE A 288 20.10 6.21 -8.02
CA ILE A 288 18.90 6.76 -7.38
C ILE A 288 19.25 7.94 -6.46
N GLN A 289 20.46 8.01 -5.91
CA GLN A 289 20.85 9.13 -5.05
C GLN A 289 21.06 10.43 -5.83
N GLN A 290 21.76 10.38 -6.97
CA GLN A 290 22.03 11.56 -7.79
C GLN A 290 20.75 12.03 -8.49
N SER A 291 19.99 11.09 -9.07
CA SER A 291 18.77 11.40 -9.81
C SER A 291 17.63 11.92 -8.92
N VAL A 292 17.47 11.44 -7.69
CA VAL A 292 16.51 11.99 -6.73
C VAL A 292 16.98 13.35 -6.20
N TYR A 293 18.29 13.54 -5.99
CA TYR A 293 18.84 14.84 -5.62
C TYR A 293 18.63 15.87 -6.73
N ASP A 294 18.92 15.52 -7.98
CA ASP A 294 18.74 16.40 -9.14
C ASP A 294 17.25 16.73 -9.36
N LEU A 295 16.34 15.75 -9.23
CA LEU A 295 14.88 15.98 -9.28
C LEU A 295 14.40 16.88 -8.12
N MET A 296 14.95 16.73 -6.92
CA MET A 296 14.64 17.60 -5.80
C MET A 296 15.16 19.02 -6.01
N MET A 297 16.36 19.17 -6.59
CA MET A 297 16.97 20.46 -6.86
C MET A 297 16.28 21.19 -8.03
N ASP A 298 15.84 20.47 -9.06
CA ASP A 298 15.02 21.02 -10.14
C ASP A 298 13.65 21.48 -9.61
N TYR A 299 13.01 20.68 -8.75
CA TYR A 299 11.74 21.07 -8.12
C TYR A 299 11.89 22.29 -7.20
N LEU A 300 12.98 22.36 -6.42
CA LEU A 300 13.27 23.52 -5.57
C LEU A 300 13.58 24.78 -6.40
N ASN A 301 14.31 24.64 -7.51
CA ASN A 301 14.61 25.76 -8.41
C ASN A 301 13.35 26.28 -9.09
N ASP A 302 12.48 25.40 -9.60
CA ASP A 302 11.19 25.79 -10.16
C ASP A 302 10.28 26.46 -9.13
N PHE A 303 10.33 26.01 -7.87
CA PHE A 303 9.58 26.62 -6.77
C PHE A 303 10.11 28.02 -6.40
N ILE A 304 11.44 28.22 -6.39
CA ILE A 304 12.07 29.50 -6.10
C ILE A 304 11.87 30.50 -7.26
N ILE A 305 11.88 30.04 -8.50
CA ILE A 305 11.65 30.88 -9.69
C ILE A 305 10.18 31.35 -9.75
N ASN A 306 9.23 30.49 -9.38
CA ASN A 306 7.81 30.82 -9.44
C ASN A 306 7.30 31.59 -8.21
N SER A 307 8.00 31.54 -7.07
CA SER A 307 7.66 32.33 -5.88
C SER A 307 8.10 33.81 -5.94
N ASN A 308 8.95 34.18 -6.90
CA ASN A 308 9.31 35.60 -7.15
C ASN A 308 8.37 36.31 -8.16
N LYS A 309 7.25 35.68 -8.53
CA LYS A 309 6.26 36.23 -9.48
C LYS A 309 4.87 36.49 -8.87
N TYR A 310 4.72 36.39 -7.56
CA TYR A 310 3.51 36.76 -6.81
C TYR A 310 3.86 37.58 -5.57
#